data_AF-A0A7S1GB23-F1
#
_entry.id   AF-A0A7S1GB23-F1
#
_cell.length_a   1.000
_cell.length_b   1.000
_cell.length_c   1.000
_cell.angle_alpha   90.00
_cell.angle_beta   90.00
_cell.angle_gamma   90.00
#
_symmetry.space_group_name_H-M   'P 1'
#
loop_
_entity.id
_entity.type
_entity.pdbx_description
1 polymer ?
#
loop_
_entity_poly.entity_id
_entity_poly.type
_entity_poly.pdbx_seq_one_letter_code
_entity_poly.pdbx_strand_id
1 'polypeptide(L)'
;MLAWLLNNSTFWGGIYLALVGAATGALYYIVREAWDLVQRYFVVSATLTNSDEAFGWVLLWLSQQPSLSSQKLKLAVRREGNGGDDGWGDDDAAVAGGKAKLEFQPAAGHHLFMYRGRPVWLMRNEGKTMSVGWDNKPEQFEQLTLTTVGRGRKLLERLVTEAMEFAKAKDNEKTPIYVISRWGHAWVKALSKEPRSMESVILDSAVADGIVADIDEFFASEAWYRARGIPWRR
;
A
#
# COMPACT_ATOMS: atom_id res chain seq x y z
N MET A 1 4.78 16.92 69.87
CA MET A 1 4.17 15.99 68.88
C MET A 1 4.98 15.90 67.58
N LEU A 2 5.31 17.01 66.91
CA LEU A 2 6.13 16.99 65.67
C LEU A 2 7.54 16.39 65.83
N ALA A 3 8.22 16.65 66.95
CA ALA A 3 9.55 16.10 67.25
C ALA A 3 9.58 14.56 67.44
N TRP A 4 8.44 13.93 67.75
CA TRP A 4 8.36 12.47 67.93
C TRP A 4 8.22 11.74 66.59
N LEU A 5 7.53 12.35 65.61
CA LEU A 5 7.43 11.84 64.24
C LEU A 5 8.77 11.86 63.50
N LEU A 6 9.58 12.90 63.72
CA LEU A 6 10.90 13.05 63.09
C LEU A 6 11.97 12.08 63.63
N ASN A 7 11.74 11.44 64.78
CA ASN A 7 12.66 10.47 65.39
C ASN A 7 12.28 9.00 65.11
N ASN A 8 11.26 8.75 64.27
CA ASN A 8 10.76 7.40 63.97
C ASN A 8 11.32 6.91 62.63
N SER A 9 12.09 5.81 62.67
CA SER A 9 12.70 5.20 61.49
C SER A 9 11.69 4.74 60.43
N THR A 10 10.48 4.36 60.84
CA THR A 10 9.40 3.96 59.90
C THR A 10 8.85 5.14 59.12
N PHE A 11 8.82 6.34 59.72
CA PHE A 11 8.39 7.57 59.05
C PHE A 11 9.41 8.00 57.98
N TRP A 12 10.71 7.92 58.31
CA TRP A 12 11.79 8.14 57.34
C TRP A 12 11.81 7.11 56.20
N GLY A 13 11.47 5.85 56.49
CA GLY A 13 11.29 4.81 55.46
C GLY A 13 10.16 5.14 54.47
N GLY A 14 9.04 5.67 54.95
CA GLY A 14 7.92 6.13 54.11
C GLY A 14 8.29 7.32 53.21
N ILE A 15 9.00 8.31 53.76
CA ILE A 15 9.52 9.46 52.98
C ILE A 15 10.53 9.00 51.93
N TYR A 16 11.44 8.08 52.29
CA TYR A 16 12.41 7.54 51.35
C TYR A 16 11.72 6.84 50.18
N LEU A 17 10.71 6.01 50.46
CA LEU A 17 9.94 5.33 49.42
C LEU A 17 9.18 6.30 48.53
N ALA A 18 8.61 7.37 49.11
CA ALA A 18 7.95 8.43 48.36
C ALA A 18 8.92 9.21 47.46
N LEU A 19 10.13 9.52 47.94
CA LEU A 19 11.16 10.20 47.15
C LEU A 19 11.69 9.32 46.02
N VAL A 20 11.93 8.03 46.29
CA VAL A 20 12.34 7.07 45.26
C VAL A 20 11.23 6.89 44.21
N GLY A 21 9.97 6.81 44.65
CA GLY A 21 8.82 6.76 43.75
C GLY A 21 8.71 8.01 42.86
N ALA A 22 8.85 9.20 43.46
CA ALA A 22 8.84 10.46 42.73
C ALA A 22 10.01 10.57 41.74
N ALA A 23 11.22 10.18 42.14
CA ALA A 23 12.40 10.17 41.28
C ALA A 23 12.26 9.18 40.12
N THR A 24 11.75 7.99 40.38
CA THR A 24 11.52 6.96 39.34
C THR A 24 10.44 7.41 38.36
N GLY A 25 9.36 8.02 38.86
CA GLY A 25 8.30 8.59 38.02
C GLY A 25 8.79 9.74 37.14
N ALA A 26 9.59 10.65 37.71
CA ALA A 26 10.21 11.74 36.95
C ALA A 26 11.17 11.21 35.88
N LEU A 27 12.00 10.20 36.21
CA LEU A 27 12.89 9.56 35.25
C LEU A 27 12.12 8.90 34.11
N TYR A 28 11.06 8.14 34.41
CA TYR A 28 10.22 7.51 33.40
C TYR A 28 9.60 8.56 32.45
N TYR A 29 9.12 9.67 33.01
CA TYR A 29 8.57 10.78 32.22
C TYR A 29 9.63 11.39 31.29
N ILE A 30 10.83 11.70 31.80
CA ILE A 30 11.92 12.26 31.00
C ILE A 30 12.35 11.30 29.89
N VAL A 31 12.51 10.00 30.19
CA VAL A 31 12.90 8.99 29.20
C VAL A 31 11.85 8.88 28.10
N ARG A 32 10.56 8.92 28.46
CA ARG A 32 9.46 8.87 27.49
C ARG A 32 9.46 10.10 26.57
N GLU A 33 9.56 11.30 27.12
CA GLU A 33 9.61 12.53 26.30
C GLU A 33 10.87 12.59 25.43
N ALA A 34 12.02 12.16 25.96
CA ALA A 34 13.25 12.04 25.18
C ALA A 34 13.09 11.04 24.03
N TRP A 35 12.43 9.91 24.27
CA TRP A 35 12.14 8.92 23.24
C TRP A 35 11.21 9.49 22.16
N ASP A 36 10.16 10.23 22.55
CA ASP A 36 9.24 10.87 21.61
C ASP A 36 9.95 11.92 20.74
N LEU A 37 10.88 12.69 21.31
CA LEU A 37 11.72 13.62 20.55
C LEU A 37 12.61 12.88 19.55
N VAL A 38 13.23 11.77 19.96
CA VAL A 38 14.04 10.94 19.07
C VAL A 38 13.19 10.42 17.91
N GLN A 39 11.99 9.89 18.19
CA GLN A 39 11.09 9.42 17.15
C GLN A 39 10.68 10.55 16.20
N ARG A 40 10.32 11.73 16.71
CA ARG A 40 9.92 12.87 15.88
C ARG A 40 11.04 13.40 14.99
N TYR A 41 12.28 13.40 15.45
CA TYR A 41 13.41 14.00 14.73
C TYR A 41 14.25 13.01 13.90
N PHE A 42 14.19 11.72 14.20
CA PHE A 42 15.05 10.71 13.57
C PHE A 42 14.28 9.58 12.90
N VAL A 43 12.94 9.60 12.93
CA VAL A 43 12.11 8.59 12.29
C VAL A 43 11.17 9.25 11.30
N VAL A 44 11.08 8.69 10.10
CA VAL A 44 10.10 9.10 9.09
C VAL A 44 9.20 7.91 8.82
N SER A 45 7.89 8.16 8.85
CA SER A 45 6.85 7.18 8.57
C SER A 45 5.96 7.64 7.43
N ALA A 46 5.56 6.70 6.57
CA ALA A 46 4.59 6.90 5.50
C ALA A 46 3.49 5.86 5.65
N THR A 47 2.24 6.31 5.50
CA THR A 47 1.06 5.48 5.75
C THR A 47 0.21 5.41 4.49
N LEU A 48 -0.14 4.21 4.07
CA LEU A 48 -0.97 3.91 2.90
C LEU A 48 -2.20 3.15 3.37
N THR A 49 -3.36 3.50 2.81
CA THR A 49 -4.63 2.82 3.10
C THR A 49 -5.08 2.00 1.90
N ASN A 50 -5.93 0.99 2.11
CA ASN A 50 -6.46 0.17 1.01
C ASN A 50 -7.19 0.98 -0.08
N SER A 51 -7.69 2.18 0.24
CA SER A 51 -8.32 3.09 -0.72
C SER A 51 -7.33 3.73 -1.69
N ASP A 52 -6.03 3.70 -1.40
CA ASP A 52 -4.98 4.27 -2.23
C ASP A 52 -4.43 3.23 -3.22
N GLU A 53 -4.31 3.57 -4.52
CA GLU A 53 -3.73 2.66 -5.52
C GLU A 53 -2.29 2.22 -5.16
N ALA A 54 -1.54 3.10 -4.50
CA ALA A 54 -0.18 2.83 -4.04
C ALA A 54 -0.11 1.66 -3.05
N PHE A 55 -1.19 1.35 -2.33
CA PHE A 55 -1.25 0.20 -1.42
C PHE A 55 -1.03 -1.11 -2.18
N GLY A 56 -1.74 -1.29 -3.29
CA GLY A 56 -1.61 -2.48 -4.14
C GLY A 56 -0.21 -2.61 -4.74
N TRP A 57 0.36 -1.51 -5.25
CA TRP A 57 1.70 -1.51 -5.85
C TRP A 57 2.78 -1.88 -4.83
N VAL A 58 2.74 -1.29 -3.64
CA VAL A 58 3.72 -1.57 -2.59
C VAL A 58 3.59 -3.00 -2.08
N LEU A 59 2.37 -3.51 -1.89
CA LEU A 59 2.16 -4.89 -1.46
C LEU A 59 2.67 -5.91 -2.49
N LEU A 60 2.45 -5.63 -3.78
CA LEU A 60 2.95 -6.43 -4.88
C LEU A 60 4.48 -6.43 -4.92
N TRP A 61 5.11 -5.26 -4.77
CA TRP A 61 6.56 -5.13 -4.72
C TRP A 61 7.17 -5.82 -3.49
N LEU A 62 6.53 -5.73 -2.32
CA LEU A 62 6.93 -6.40 -1.09
C LEU A 62 6.88 -7.94 -1.20
N SER A 63 5.92 -8.49 -1.97
CA SER A 63 5.82 -9.95 -2.17
C SER A 63 7.02 -10.56 -2.89
N GLN A 64 7.77 -9.75 -3.62
CA GLN A 64 8.98 -10.17 -4.34
C GLN A 64 10.26 -9.93 -3.54
N GLN A 65 10.21 -9.26 -2.38
CA GLN A 65 11.44 -8.91 -1.68
C GLN A 65 12.01 -10.09 -0.88
N PRO A 66 13.22 -10.58 -1.21
CA PRO A 66 13.83 -11.72 -0.54
C PRO A 66 14.30 -11.38 0.89
N SER A 67 14.61 -10.11 1.15
CA SER A 67 15.05 -9.62 2.47
C SER A 67 13.92 -9.40 3.46
N LEU A 68 12.67 -9.68 3.06
CA LEU A 68 11.53 -9.52 3.94
C LEU A 68 11.52 -10.67 4.94
N SER A 69 12.16 -10.43 6.08
CA SER A 69 12.19 -11.36 7.20
C SER A 69 10.81 -11.37 7.86
N SER A 70 9.86 -12.11 7.27
CA SER A 70 8.55 -12.30 7.86
C SER A 70 8.40 -13.71 8.42
N GLN A 71 8.07 -13.78 9.70
CA GLN A 71 7.61 -15.00 10.36
C GLN A 71 6.11 -15.27 10.09
N LYS A 72 5.38 -14.32 9.50
CA LYS A 72 3.93 -14.39 9.26
C LYS A 72 3.60 -13.97 7.83
N LEU A 73 3.32 -14.95 6.98
CA LEU A 73 2.95 -14.73 5.58
C LEU A 73 1.45 -14.96 5.39
N LYS A 74 0.79 -14.04 4.68
CA LYS A 74 -0.56 -14.21 4.16
C LYS A 74 -0.41 -14.86 2.79
N LEU A 75 -0.98 -16.05 2.63
CA LEU A 75 -1.03 -16.71 1.34
C LEU A 75 -2.11 -16.02 0.51
N ALA A 76 -1.71 -15.31 -0.55
CA ALA A 76 -2.64 -14.81 -1.54
C ALA A 76 -2.59 -15.76 -2.74
N VAL A 77 -3.72 -16.40 -3.04
CA VAL A 77 -3.85 -17.20 -4.25
C VAL A 77 -4.27 -16.26 -5.36
N ARG A 78 -3.31 -15.76 -6.13
CA ARG A 78 -3.63 -15.01 -7.34
C ARG A 78 -3.86 -16.04 -8.45
N ARG A 79 -5.13 -16.32 -8.76
CA ARG A 79 -5.44 -17.09 -9.97
C ARG A 79 -5.03 -16.25 -11.17
N GLU A 80 -4.07 -16.74 -11.94
CA GLU A 80 -3.79 -16.22 -13.26
C GLU A 80 -4.89 -16.73 -14.20
N GLY A 81 -6.08 -16.18 -14.02
CA GLY A 81 -7.25 -16.43 -14.84
C GLY A 81 -7.62 -15.15 -15.58
N ASN A 82 -8.03 -15.30 -16.82
CA ASN A 82 -8.64 -14.24 -17.64
C ASN A 82 -10.03 -13.81 -17.12
N GLY A 83 -10.30 -14.01 -15.83
CA GLY A 83 -11.54 -13.65 -15.16
C GLY A 83 -11.20 -12.74 -13.99
N GLY A 84 -11.80 -11.55 -13.98
CA GLY A 84 -11.73 -10.62 -12.88
C GLY A 84 -12.11 -11.31 -11.57
N ASP A 85 -11.37 -10.96 -10.52
CA ASP A 85 -11.64 -11.38 -9.13
C ASP A 85 -12.91 -10.73 -8.56
N ASP A 86 -13.73 -10.13 -9.43
CA ASP A 86 -14.95 -9.41 -9.11
C ASP A 86 -16.21 -10.16 -9.57
N GLY A 87 -16.25 -11.49 -9.47
CA GLY A 87 -17.51 -12.25 -9.45
C GLY A 87 -18.41 -12.10 -10.68
N TRP A 88 -17.81 -11.80 -11.84
CA TRP A 88 -18.49 -11.72 -13.14
C TRP A 88 -18.22 -12.95 -14.02
N GLY A 89 -18.39 -14.12 -13.41
CA GLY A 89 -18.63 -15.36 -14.15
C GLY A 89 -19.81 -16.04 -13.50
N ASP A 90 -20.82 -16.41 -14.28
CA ASP A 90 -21.62 -17.58 -13.95
C ASP A 90 -20.65 -18.69 -13.49
N ASP A 91 -21.04 -19.44 -12.45
CA ASP A 91 -20.27 -20.51 -11.80
C ASP A 91 -19.75 -21.60 -12.79
N ASP A 92 -20.13 -21.48 -14.04
CA ASP A 92 -19.88 -22.33 -15.20
C ASP A 92 -18.51 -22.06 -15.86
N ALA A 93 -17.91 -20.87 -15.69
CA ALA A 93 -16.63 -20.51 -16.31
C ALA A 93 -15.40 -20.92 -15.46
N ALA A 94 -15.62 -21.66 -14.36
CA ALA A 94 -14.58 -22.09 -13.42
C ALA A 94 -13.70 -23.25 -13.93
N VAL A 95 -13.81 -23.68 -15.19
CA VAL A 95 -13.08 -24.83 -15.76
C VAL A 95 -12.16 -24.42 -16.91
N ALA A 96 -11.40 -23.34 -16.76
CA ALA A 96 -10.35 -22.98 -17.72
C ALA A 96 -9.00 -22.80 -17.03
N GLY A 97 -8.39 -23.92 -16.61
CA GLY A 97 -6.94 -24.22 -16.66
C GLY A 97 -5.91 -23.20 -16.15
N GLY A 98 -6.29 -22.10 -15.50
CA GLY A 98 -5.37 -21.07 -15.02
C GLY A 98 -4.51 -21.61 -13.89
N LYS A 99 -3.18 -21.58 -14.06
CA LYS A 99 -2.26 -21.95 -13.00
C LYS A 99 -2.43 -20.94 -11.86
N ALA A 100 -2.87 -21.41 -10.68
CA ALA A 100 -2.91 -20.57 -9.51
C ALA A 100 -1.48 -20.23 -9.08
N LYS A 101 -1.10 -18.95 -9.19
CA LYS A 101 0.21 -18.50 -8.71
C LYS A 101 0.06 -18.14 -7.24
N LEU A 102 0.80 -18.85 -6.40
CA LEU A 102 0.89 -18.53 -4.98
C LEU A 102 1.79 -17.31 -4.84
N GLU A 103 1.23 -16.21 -4.35
CA GLU A 103 1.97 -15.01 -4.00
C GLU A 103 1.97 -14.89 -2.46
N PHE A 104 3.16 -14.85 -1.87
CA PHE A 104 3.32 -14.67 -0.43
C PHE A 104 3.37 -13.19 -0.11
N GLN A 105 2.47 -12.74 0.75
CA GLN A 105 2.42 -11.34 1.17
C GLN A 105 2.71 -11.21 2.68
N PRO A 106 3.23 -10.08 3.16
CA PRO A 106 3.36 -9.84 4.59
C PRO A 106 1.98 -9.90 5.27
N ALA A 107 1.78 -10.77 6.26
CA ALA A 107 0.52 -10.83 7.02
C ALA A 107 0.34 -9.59 7.92
N ALA A 108 -0.79 -9.47 8.61
CA ALA A 108 -0.96 -8.45 9.64
C ALA A 108 0.13 -8.54 10.73
N GLY A 109 0.66 -7.38 11.14
CA GLY A 109 1.69 -7.24 12.16
C GLY A 109 2.93 -6.49 11.68
N HIS A 110 4.02 -6.70 12.43
CA HIS A 110 5.30 -6.02 12.22
C HIS A 110 6.25 -6.88 11.40
N HIS A 111 6.89 -6.25 10.41
CA HIS A 111 7.90 -6.84 9.55
C HIS A 111 9.10 -5.92 9.45
N LEU A 112 10.28 -6.49 9.23
CA LEU A 112 11.52 -5.74 9.02
C LEU A 112 12.17 -6.22 7.73
N PHE A 113 12.58 -5.28 6.90
CA PHE A 113 13.38 -5.56 5.71
C PHE A 113 14.43 -4.48 5.48
N MET A 114 15.45 -4.82 4.71
CA MET A 114 16.49 -3.88 4.31
C MET A 114 16.16 -3.30 2.93
N TYR A 115 16.17 -1.97 2.81
CA TYR A 115 16.05 -1.28 1.53
C TYR A 115 17.25 -0.35 1.34
N ARG A 116 18.05 -0.63 0.30
CA ARG A 116 19.29 0.12 -0.04
C ARG A 116 20.22 0.34 1.17
N GLY A 117 20.42 -0.72 1.96
CA GLY A 117 21.30 -0.71 3.13
C GLY A 117 20.72 -0.03 4.38
N ARG A 118 19.41 0.30 4.40
CA ARG A 118 18.73 0.86 5.56
C ARG A 118 17.57 -0.02 6.02
N PRO A 119 17.38 -0.21 7.33
CA PRO A 119 16.23 -0.93 7.84
C PRO A 119 14.95 -0.11 7.62
N VAL A 120 13.91 -0.81 7.16
CA VAL A 120 12.55 -0.29 7.02
C VAL A 120 11.62 -1.21 7.81
N TRP A 121 10.97 -0.64 8.83
CA TRP A 121 9.90 -1.31 9.56
C TRP A 121 8.61 -1.16 8.79
N LEU A 122 7.93 -2.28 8.59
CA LEU A 122 6.63 -2.36 7.97
C LEU A 122 5.62 -2.79 9.03
N MET A 123 4.56 -2.02 9.19
CA MET A 123 3.37 -2.43 9.94
C MET A 123 2.22 -2.65 8.95
N ARG A 124 1.58 -3.81 8.99
CA ARG A 124 0.28 -4.02 8.34
C ARG A 124 -0.79 -4.18 9.41
N ASN A 125 -1.73 -3.25 9.46
CA ASN A 125 -2.88 -3.29 10.37
C ASN A 125 -4.13 -3.65 9.56
N GLU A 126 -4.84 -4.69 10.02
CA GLU A 126 -6.17 -5.04 9.53
C GLU A 126 -7.20 -4.47 10.53
N GLY A 127 -8.06 -3.58 10.05
CA GLY A 127 -9.15 -2.97 10.80
C GLY A 127 -10.39 -3.85 10.82
N LYS A 128 -11.44 -3.35 11.47
CA LYS A 128 -12.73 -4.06 11.51
C LYS A 128 -13.31 -4.14 10.09
N THR A 129 -13.82 -5.31 9.73
CA THR A 129 -14.63 -5.49 8.52
C THR A 129 -15.82 -4.55 8.57
N MET A 130 -15.93 -3.65 7.61
CA MET A 130 -17.13 -2.87 7.41
C MET A 130 -17.79 -3.38 6.12
N SER A 131 -19.07 -3.75 6.19
CA SER A 131 -19.84 -3.89 4.96
C SER A 131 -20.18 -2.49 4.48
N VAL A 132 -19.55 -2.05 3.40
CA VAL A 132 -19.80 -0.75 2.78
C VAL A 132 -20.27 -0.98 1.34
N GLY A 133 -21.41 -0.37 1.01
CA GLY A 133 -21.90 -0.29 -0.36
C GLY A 133 -23.05 -1.23 -0.72
N TRP A 134 -23.62 -0.98 -1.90
CA TRP A 134 -24.75 -1.71 -2.48
C TRP A 134 -24.43 -3.16 -2.85
N ASP A 135 -23.15 -3.47 -3.09
CA ASP A 135 -22.68 -4.82 -3.42
C ASP A 135 -22.49 -5.73 -2.20
N ASN A 136 -22.70 -5.19 -0.98
CA ASN A 136 -22.61 -5.92 0.30
C ASN A 136 -21.32 -6.75 0.45
N LYS A 137 -20.24 -6.28 -0.17
CA LYS A 137 -18.93 -6.92 -0.08
C LYS A 137 -18.28 -6.48 1.24
N PRO A 138 -17.83 -7.42 2.09
CA PRO A 138 -17.10 -7.07 3.29
C PRO A 138 -15.76 -6.46 2.88
N GLU A 139 -15.61 -5.14 3.04
CA GLU A 139 -14.34 -4.47 2.83
C GLU A 139 -13.59 -4.42 4.16
N GLN A 140 -12.42 -5.06 4.19
CA GLN A 140 -11.53 -4.98 5.33
C GLN A 140 -10.68 -3.72 5.19
N PHE A 141 -10.80 -2.81 6.14
CA PHE A 141 -9.91 -1.66 6.19
C PHE A 141 -8.48 -2.19 6.44
N GLU A 142 -7.57 -1.96 5.51
CA GLU A 142 -6.17 -2.30 5.69
C GLU A 142 -5.29 -1.05 5.62
N GLN A 143 -4.27 -1.01 6.47
CA GLN A 143 -3.33 0.09 6.56
C GLN A 143 -1.89 -0.41 6.60
N LEU A 144 -1.06 0.11 5.70
CA LEU A 144 0.36 -0.16 5.62
C LEU A 144 1.12 1.05 6.18
N THR A 145 1.98 0.85 7.18
CA THR A 145 2.87 1.91 7.69
C THR A 145 4.32 1.51 7.44
N LEU A 146 5.02 2.26 6.60
CA LEU A 146 6.45 2.12 6.34
C LEU A 146 7.20 3.14 7.18
N THR A 147 8.15 2.68 8.00
CA THR A 147 8.92 3.52 8.92
C THR A 147 10.40 3.28 8.70
N THR A 148 11.21 4.34 8.65
CA THR A 148 12.66 4.23 8.46
C THR A 148 13.40 5.23 9.36
N VAL A 149 14.66 4.91 9.70
CA VAL A 149 15.54 5.83 10.42
C VAL A 149 16.12 6.86 9.46
N GLY A 150 15.99 8.12 9.82
CA GLY A 150 16.59 9.25 9.12
C GLY A 150 15.69 10.48 9.15
N ARG A 151 16.21 11.60 8.63
CA ARG A 151 15.47 12.88 8.52
C ARG A 151 14.82 13.09 7.15
N GLY A 152 15.05 12.20 6.20
CA GLY A 152 14.71 12.43 4.78
C GLY A 152 13.63 11.50 4.27
N ARG A 153 12.52 12.06 3.77
CA ARG A 153 11.44 11.32 3.09
C ARG A 153 11.85 10.69 1.74
N LYS A 154 12.97 11.13 1.15
CA LYS A 154 13.49 10.67 -0.15
C LYS A 154 13.69 9.15 -0.25
N LEU A 155 13.93 8.45 0.87
CA LEU A 155 14.04 6.99 0.84
C LEU A 155 12.67 6.35 0.59
N LEU A 156 11.65 6.78 1.33
CA LEU A 156 10.28 6.25 1.21
C LEU A 156 9.66 6.66 -0.13
N GLU A 157 9.86 7.90 -0.59
CA GLU A 157 9.41 8.34 -1.92
C GLU A 157 9.97 7.45 -3.03
N ARG A 158 11.27 7.14 -2.97
CA ARG A 158 11.91 6.23 -3.94
C ARG A 158 11.36 4.82 -3.84
N LEU A 159 11.14 4.30 -2.63
CA LEU A 159 10.55 2.98 -2.44
C LEU A 159 9.17 2.89 -3.09
N VAL A 160 8.29 3.86 -2.83
CA VAL A 160 6.94 3.89 -3.41
C VAL A 160 7.00 4.07 -4.93
N THR A 161 7.92 4.90 -5.44
CA THR A 161 8.11 5.09 -6.89
C THR A 161 8.58 3.80 -7.56
N GLU A 162 9.53 3.09 -6.96
CA GLU A 162 10.04 1.81 -7.46
C GLU A 162 8.96 0.72 -7.43
N ALA A 163 8.12 0.71 -6.39
CA ALA A 163 6.96 -0.18 -6.31
C ALA A 163 5.92 0.13 -7.39
N MET A 164 5.65 1.41 -7.67
CA MET A 164 4.77 1.84 -8.76
C MET A 164 5.32 1.41 -10.12
N GLU A 165 6.61 1.64 -10.40
CA GLU A 165 7.25 1.23 -11.64
C GLU A 165 7.21 -0.30 -11.81
N PHE A 166 7.47 -1.04 -10.74
CA PHE A 166 7.38 -2.50 -10.73
C PHE A 166 5.96 -2.99 -11.04
N ALA A 167 4.94 -2.38 -10.42
CA ALA A 167 3.55 -2.73 -10.68
C ALA A 167 3.14 -2.40 -12.11
N LYS A 168 3.52 -1.23 -12.63
CA LYS A 168 3.28 -0.83 -14.02
C LYS A 168 3.94 -1.79 -15.00
N ALA A 169 5.18 -2.20 -14.75
CA ALA A 169 5.86 -3.16 -15.62
C ALA A 169 5.13 -4.51 -15.69
N LYS A 170 4.58 -5.00 -14.57
CA LYS A 170 3.81 -6.25 -14.51
C LYS A 170 2.40 -6.10 -15.10
N ASP A 171 1.76 -4.94 -14.94
CA ASP A 171 0.44 -4.68 -15.52
C ASP A 171 0.50 -4.39 -17.02
N ASN A 172 1.60 -3.79 -17.52
CA ASN A 172 1.81 -3.51 -18.95
C ASN A 172 1.82 -4.76 -19.83
N GLU A 173 1.93 -5.96 -19.23
CA GLU A 173 1.83 -7.22 -19.98
C GLU A 173 0.40 -7.50 -20.49
N LYS A 174 -0.63 -6.85 -19.93
CA LYS A 174 -2.04 -7.14 -20.27
C LYS A 174 -2.89 -5.88 -20.38
N THR A 175 -3.72 -5.80 -21.41
CA THR A 175 -4.75 -4.76 -21.56
C THR A 175 -5.96 -5.10 -20.67
N PRO A 176 -6.28 -4.26 -19.65
CA PRO A 176 -7.46 -4.45 -18.82
C PRO A 176 -8.73 -4.07 -19.58
N ILE A 177 -9.78 -4.88 -19.47
CA ILE A 177 -11.10 -4.58 -20.02
C ILE A 177 -12.04 -4.30 -18.86
N TYR A 178 -12.65 -3.12 -18.88
CA TYR A 178 -13.62 -2.67 -17.89
C TYR A 178 -15.03 -2.79 -18.45
N VAL A 179 -15.98 -3.18 -17.59
CA VAL A 179 -17.41 -3.22 -17.88
C VAL A 179 -18.16 -2.42 -16.81
N ILE A 180 -19.40 -2.04 -17.11
CA ILE A 180 -20.25 -1.36 -16.13
C ILE A 180 -20.72 -2.39 -15.10
N SER A 181 -20.70 -2.02 -13.82
CA SER A 181 -21.17 -2.85 -12.71
C SER A 181 -22.66 -3.20 -12.86
N ARG A 182 -23.11 -4.24 -12.17
CA ARG A 182 -24.48 -4.81 -12.29
C ARG A 182 -25.55 -3.75 -12.11
N TRP A 183 -25.29 -2.84 -11.20
CA TRP A 183 -26.20 -1.80 -10.79
C TRP A 183 -25.87 -0.45 -11.44
N GLY A 184 -25.02 -0.42 -12.47
CA GLY A 184 -24.77 0.75 -13.29
C GLY A 184 -23.93 1.85 -12.62
N HIS A 185 -23.35 1.60 -11.45
CA HIS A 185 -22.78 2.66 -10.61
C HIS A 185 -21.27 2.83 -10.73
N ALA A 186 -20.55 1.86 -11.30
CA ALA A 186 -19.10 1.90 -11.39
C ALA A 186 -18.58 1.13 -12.60
N TRP A 187 -17.37 1.46 -13.05
CA TRP A 187 -16.60 0.61 -13.95
C TRP A 187 -15.84 -0.42 -13.13
N VAL A 188 -15.99 -1.69 -13.49
CA VAL A 188 -15.36 -2.83 -12.82
C VAL A 188 -14.50 -3.59 -13.82
N LYS A 189 -13.38 -4.14 -13.36
CA LYS A 189 -12.37 -4.77 -14.22
C LYS A 189 -12.79 -6.22 -14.51
N ALA A 190 -13.45 -6.44 -15.65
CA ALA A 190 -13.95 -7.77 -16.03
C ALA A 190 -12.85 -8.79 -16.33
N LEU A 191 -11.81 -8.39 -17.07
CA LEU A 191 -10.72 -9.30 -17.47
C LEU A 191 -9.46 -8.55 -17.93
N SER A 192 -8.37 -9.28 -18.17
CA SER A 192 -7.12 -8.75 -18.69
C SER A 192 -6.56 -9.68 -19.76
N LYS A 193 -6.41 -9.16 -20.98
CA LYS A 193 -5.91 -9.92 -22.13
C LYS A 193 -4.52 -9.45 -22.52
N GLU A 194 -3.70 -10.35 -23.03
CA GLU A 194 -2.44 -9.94 -23.66
C GLU A 194 -2.73 -8.98 -24.83
N PRO A 195 -1.95 -7.89 -24.95
CA PRO A 195 -2.12 -6.93 -26.04
C PRO A 195 -1.89 -7.65 -27.37
N ARG A 196 -2.81 -7.45 -28.30
CA ARG A 196 -2.71 -8.01 -29.65
C ARG A 196 -1.71 -7.19 -30.47
N SER A 197 -0.78 -7.85 -31.17
CA SER A 197 0.12 -7.15 -32.10
C SER A 197 -0.67 -6.46 -33.21
N MET A 198 -0.31 -5.21 -33.55
CA MET A 198 -0.91 -4.45 -34.65
C MET A 198 -0.81 -5.19 -35.98
N GLU A 199 0.27 -5.97 -36.19
CA GLU A 199 0.48 -6.76 -37.40
C GLU A 199 -0.58 -7.88 -37.59
N SER A 200 -1.20 -8.32 -36.50
CA SER A 200 -2.27 -9.34 -36.57
C SER A 200 -3.63 -8.75 -36.97
N VAL A 201 -3.76 -7.42 -36.97
CA VAL A 201 -4.97 -6.72 -37.39
C VAL A 201 -4.84 -6.38 -38.87
N ILE A 202 -5.51 -7.16 -39.72
CA ILE A 202 -5.44 -6.99 -41.17
C ILE A 202 -6.36 -5.84 -41.58
N LEU A 203 -5.76 -4.69 -41.88
CA LEU A 203 -6.38 -3.49 -42.44
C LEU A 203 -5.52 -2.99 -43.62
N ASP A 204 -6.05 -2.04 -44.40
CA ASP A 204 -5.22 -1.30 -45.36
C ASP A 204 -4.14 -0.53 -44.61
N SER A 205 -2.88 -0.67 -45.04
CA SER A 205 -1.73 -0.05 -44.37
C SER A 205 -1.86 1.46 -44.26
N ALA A 206 -2.41 2.13 -45.28
CA ALA A 206 -2.59 3.58 -45.27
C ALA A 206 -3.61 4.02 -44.20
N VAL A 207 -4.60 3.17 -43.90
CA VAL A 207 -5.62 3.45 -42.88
C VAL A 207 -5.03 3.24 -41.47
N ALA A 208 -4.32 2.13 -41.25
CA ALA A 208 -3.70 1.84 -39.95
C ALA A 208 -2.67 2.91 -39.58
N ASP A 209 -1.74 3.23 -40.48
CA ASP A 209 -0.69 4.23 -40.23
C ASP A 209 -1.28 5.63 -40.04
N GLY A 210 -2.32 5.98 -40.80
CA GLY A 210 -3.02 7.25 -40.66
C GLY A 210 -3.68 7.43 -39.29
N ILE A 211 -4.35 6.39 -38.78
CA ILE A 211 -4.97 6.42 -37.45
C ILE A 211 -3.91 6.52 -36.35
N VAL A 212 -2.82 5.75 -36.45
CA VAL A 212 -1.73 5.80 -35.46
C VAL A 212 -1.10 7.20 -35.42
N ALA A 213 -0.77 7.77 -36.58
CA ALA A 213 -0.21 9.12 -36.67
C ALA A 213 -1.15 10.19 -36.09
N ASP A 214 -2.45 10.07 -36.34
CA ASP A 214 -3.46 10.99 -35.82
C ASP A 214 -3.61 10.92 -34.29
N ILE A 215 -3.52 9.71 -33.74
CA ILE A 215 -3.50 9.47 -32.28
C ILE A 215 -2.24 10.08 -31.66
N ASP A 216 -1.07 9.86 -32.26
CA ASP A 216 0.19 10.43 -31.78
C ASP A 216 0.18 11.96 -31.81
N GLU A 217 -0.36 12.56 -32.87
CA GLU A 217 -0.56 14.02 -32.96
C GLU A 217 -1.53 14.51 -31.87
N PHE A 218 -2.65 13.81 -31.66
CA PHE A 218 -3.61 14.16 -30.63
C PHE A 218 -2.96 14.18 -29.24
N PHE A 219 -2.15 13.17 -28.90
CA PHE A 219 -1.43 13.12 -27.62
C PHE A 219 -0.35 14.22 -27.50
N ALA A 220 0.33 14.57 -28.59
CA ALA A 220 1.30 15.66 -28.61
C ALA A 220 0.66 17.06 -28.49
N SER A 221 -0.64 17.19 -28.79
CA SER A 221 -1.34 18.47 -28.88
C SER A 221 -2.00 18.96 -27.58
N GLU A 222 -1.82 18.30 -26.43
CA GLU A 222 -2.44 18.68 -25.14
C GLU A 222 -2.28 20.18 -24.81
N ALA A 223 -1.04 20.69 -24.95
CA ALA A 223 -0.74 22.09 -24.70
C ALA A 223 -1.52 23.05 -25.62
N TRP A 224 -1.74 22.65 -26.88
CA TRP A 224 -2.51 23.42 -27.85
C TRP A 224 -3.99 23.51 -27.48
N TYR A 225 -4.59 22.39 -27.04
CA TYR A 225 -5.97 22.34 -26.55
C TYR A 225 -6.14 23.22 -25.31
N ARG A 226 -5.23 23.08 -24.35
CA ARG A 226 -5.24 23.86 -23.10
C ARG A 226 -5.12 25.36 -23.34
N ALA A 227 -4.22 25.78 -24.24
CA ALA A 227 -4.03 27.20 -24.57
C ALA A 227 -5.28 27.84 -25.18
N ARG A 228 -6.15 27.04 -25.82
CA ARG A 228 -7.39 27.50 -26.47
C ARG A 228 -8.65 27.28 -25.62
N GLY A 229 -8.50 26.69 -24.43
CA GLY A 229 -9.63 26.38 -23.55
C GLY A 229 -10.58 25.32 -24.13
N ILE A 230 -10.11 24.50 -25.07
CA ILE A 230 -10.91 23.42 -25.67
C ILE A 230 -10.69 22.15 -24.83
N PRO A 231 -11.75 21.39 -24.48
CA PRO A 231 -11.59 20.11 -23.79
C PRO A 231 -10.71 19.15 -24.59
N TRP A 232 -9.68 18.58 -23.95
CA TRP A 232 -8.76 17.63 -24.58
C TRP A 232 -9.42 16.25 -24.72
N ARG A 233 -10.15 16.08 -25.82
CA ARG A 233 -10.84 14.84 -26.24
C ARG A 233 -11.00 14.84 -27.75
N ARG A 234 -11.06 13.67 -28.37
CA ARG A 234 -11.27 13.47 -29.81
C ARG A 234 -12.25 12.34 -30.06
#